data_AF-A0A7M1B6P1-F1
#
_entry.id   AF-A0A7M1B6P1-F1
#
_cell.length_a   1.000
_cell.length_b   1.000
_cell.length_c   1.000
_cell.angle_alpha   90.00
_cell.angle_beta   90.00
_cell.angle_gamma   90.00
#
_symmetry.space_group_name_H-M   'P 1'
#
loop_
_entity.id
_entity.type
_entity.pdbx_description
1 polymer ?
#
loop_
_entity_poly.entity_id
_entity_poly.type
_entity_poly.pdbx_seq_one_letter_code
_entity_poly.pdbx_strand_id
1 'polypeptide(L)' 'MAKEQFETKLENAKKILETLMKPEITLEDSVKAYEQGMKELNEAQKMLEDAVIKIQEIKAS' A
#
# COMPACT_ATOMS: atom_id res chain seq x y z
N MET A 1 14.07 -1.70 9.08
CA MET A 1 13.19 -0.54 9.30
C MET A 1 12.43 -0.10 8.05
N ALA A 2 13.00 0.61 7.05
CA ALA A 2 12.21 1.08 5.88
C ALA A 2 11.66 -0.06 4.99
N LYS A 3 12.44 -1.12 4.77
CA LYS A 3 12.01 -2.31 4.03
C LYS A 3 10.86 -3.04 4.74
N GLU A 4 10.93 -3.16 6.07
CA GLU A 4 9.86 -3.76 6.88
C GLU A 4 8.56 -2.94 6.81
N GLN A 5 8.64 -1.61 6.68
CA GLN A 5 7.46 -0.77 6.49
C GLN A 5 6.80 -1.02 5.13
N PHE A 6 7.55 -1.06 4.02
CA PHE A 6 6.97 -1.32 2.70
C PHE A 6 6.23 -2.68 2.64
N GLU A 7 6.90 -3.76 3.07
CA GLU A 7 6.31 -5.10 3.05
C GLU A 7 5.06 -5.17 3.96
N THR A 8 5.09 -4.47 5.11
CA THR A 8 3.92 -4.38 6.00
C THR A 8 2.74 -3.66 5.32
N LYS A 9 2.99 -2.58 4.57
CA LYS A 9 1.93 -1.87 3.83
C LYS A 9 1.31 -2.74 2.74
N LEU A 10 2.15 -3.47 2.00
CA LEU A 10 1.70 -4.38 0.96
C LEU A 10 0.81 -5.50 1.55
N GLU A 11 1.24 -6.08 2.67
CA GLU A 11 0.50 -7.12 3.37
C GLU A 11 -0.83 -6.60 3.94
N ASN A 12 -0.85 -5.38 4.49
CA ASN A 12 -2.07 -4.73 4.96
C ASN A 12 -3.06 -4.48 3.81
N ALA A 13 -2.58 -3.94 2.69
CA ALA A 13 -3.40 -3.74 1.50
C ALA A 13 -4.00 -5.06 0.99
N LYS A 14 -3.21 -6.14 0.98
CA LYS A 14 -3.67 -7.48 0.59
C LYS A 14 -4.79 -8.00 1.50
N LYS A 15 -4.63 -7.91 2.82
CA LYS A 15 -5.67 -8.31 3.79
C LYS A 15 -6.96 -7.51 3.64
N ILE A 16 -6.85 -6.24 3.29
CA ILE A 16 -8.00 -5.38 3.02
C ILE A 16 -8.73 -5.84 1.76
N LEU A 17 -8.01 -6.14 0.68
CA LEU A 17 -8.59 -6.71 -0.55
C LEU A 17 -9.29 -8.05 -0.27
N GLU A 18 -8.68 -8.93 0.52
CA GLU A 18 -9.30 -10.20 0.94
C GLU A 18 -10.60 -9.97 1.73
N THR A 19 -10.68 -8.88 2.50
CA THR A 19 -11.90 -8.49 3.22
C THR A 19 -13.00 -8.04 2.27
N LEU A 20 -12.66 -7.30 1.20
CA LEU A 20 -13.62 -6.89 0.16
C LEU A 20 -14.19 -8.07 -0.63
N MET A 21 -13.49 -9.20 -0.67
CA MET A 21 -13.96 -10.43 -1.33
C MET A 21 -14.94 -11.24 -0.47
N LYS A 22 -15.17 -10.86 0.79
CA LYS A 22 -16.09 -11.57 1.67
C LYS A 22 -17.55 -11.30 1.26
N PRO A 23 -18.37 -12.34 1.09
CA PRO A 23 -19.76 -12.19 0.63
C PRO A 23 -20.68 -11.50 1.66
N GLU A 24 -20.25 -11.35 2.91
CA GLU A 24 -21.05 -10.79 4.02
C GLU A 24 -20.73 -9.31 4.31
N ILE A 25 -19.86 -8.66 3.52
CA ILE A 25 -19.48 -7.26 3.75
C ILE A 25 -20.64 -6.32 3.38
N THR A 26 -20.91 -5.34 4.23
CA THR A 26 -21.89 -4.28 3.92
C THR A 26 -21.30 -3.32 2.88
N LEU A 27 -22.17 -2.59 2.16
CA LEU A 27 -21.71 -1.57 1.22
C LEU A 27 -20.84 -0.51 1.91
N GLU A 28 -21.25 -0.05 3.09
CA GLU A 28 -20.52 0.96 3.86
C GLU A 28 -19.12 0.45 4.25
N ASP A 29 -19.03 -0.78 4.77
CA ASP A 29 -17.76 -1.37 5.16
C ASP A 29 -16.86 -1.65 3.94
N SER A 30 -17.47 -1.98 2.78
CA SER A 30 -16.73 -2.17 1.53
C SER A 30 -16.08 -0.87 1.04
N VAL A 31 -16.76 0.26 1.18
CA VAL A 31 -16.20 1.58 0.81
C VAL A 31 -15.05 1.95 1.76
N LYS A 32 -15.24 1.79 3.07
CA LYS A 32 -14.18 2.06 4.06
C LYS A 32 -12.96 1.19 3.85
N ALA A 33 -13.16 -0.12 3.64
CA ALA A 33 -12.08 -1.04 3.35
C ALA A 33 -11.37 -0.64 2.06
N TYR A 34 -12.09 -0.32 0.99
CA TYR A 34 -11.47 0.14 -0.26
C TYR A 34 -10.60 1.39 -0.06
N GLU A 35 -11.10 2.43 0.61
CA GLU A 35 -10.35 3.64 0.90
C GLU A 35 -9.06 3.34 1.69
N GLN A 36 -9.16 2.48 2.71
CA GLN A 36 -8.02 2.11 3.54
C GLN A 36 -6.98 1.30 2.75
N GLY A 37 -7.41 0.38 1.88
CA GLY A 37 -6.53 -0.40 1.03
C GLY A 37 -5.79 0.48 0.02
N MET A 38 -6.51 1.40 -0.61
CA MET A 38 -5.92 2.38 -1.53
C MET A 38 -4.91 3.29 -0.84
N LYS A 39 -5.15 3.68 0.42
CA LYS A 39 -4.19 4.46 1.20
C LYS A 39 -2.89 3.72 1.42
N GLU A 40 -2.95 2.45 1.86
CA GLU A 40 -1.74 1.63 2.08
C GLU A 40 -0.95 1.42 0.77
N LEU A 41 -1.64 1.18 -0.35
CA LEU A 41 -1.02 1.05 -1.67
C LEU A 41 -0.33 2.34 -2.13
N ASN A 42 -0.99 3.49 -1.95
CA ASN A 42 -0.42 4.80 -2.32
C ASN A 42 0.84 5.12 -1.51
N GLU A 43 0.84 4.79 -0.22
CA GLU A 43 2.01 4.98 0.64
C GLU A 43 3.16 4.04 0.24
N ALA A 44 2.86 2.78 -0.09
CA ALA A 44 3.84 1.85 -0.63
C ALA A 44 4.41 2.32 -1.98
N GLN A 45 3.58 2.86 -2.87
CA GLN A 45 4.02 3.43 -4.15
C GLN A 45 4.96 4.61 -3.95
N LYS A 46 4.65 5.55 -3.05
CA LYS A 46 5.55 6.66 -2.71
C LYS A 46 6.93 6.19 -2.24
N MET A 47 6.97 5.14 -1.41
CA MET A 47 8.25 4.58 -0.96
C MET A 47 9.10 4.05 -2.13
N LEU A 48 8.46 3.47 -3.16
CA LEU A 48 9.15 3.03 -4.38
C LEU A 48 9.65 4.21 -5.20
N GLU A 49 8.83 5.25 -5.39
CA GLU A 49 9.21 6.48 -6.10
C GLU A 49 10.41 7.15 -5.42
N ASP A 50 10.37 7.31 -4.10
CA ASP A 50 11.48 7.87 -3.31
C ASP A 50 12.76 7.03 -3.45
N ALA A 51 12.64 5.70 -3.48
CA ALA A 51 13.78 4.81 -3.67
C ALA A 51 14.39 4.94 -5.08
N VAL A 52 13.54 5.09 -6.11
CA VAL A 52 13.99 5.32 -7.49
C VAL A 52 14.72 6.66 -7.61
N ILE A 53 14.17 7.73 -7.01
CA ILE A 53 14.80 9.07 -7.01
C ILE A 53 16.18 9.00 -6.36
N LYS A 54 16.31 8.38 -5.19
CA LYS A 54 17.62 8.21 -4.52
C LYS A 54 18.64 7.47 -5.37
N ILE A 55 18.22 6.43 -6.09
CA ILE A 55 19.11 5.70 -7.00
C ILE A 55 19.55 6.60 -8.17
N GLN A 56 18.66 7.43 -8.70
CA GLN A 56 19.00 8.38 -9.77
C GLN A 56 20.00 9.44 -9.29
N GLU A 57 19.81 9.99 -8.09
CA GLU A 57 20.74 10.96 -7.49
C GLU A 57 22.15 10.39 -7.30
N ILE A 58 22.23 9.14 -6.82
CA ILE A 58 23.52 8.42 -6.68
C ILE A 58 24.19 8.21 -8.04
N LYS A 59 23.43 7.88 -9.09
CA LYS A 59 23.98 7.68 -10.45
C LYS A 59 24.40 8.97 -11.15
N ALA A 60 23.82 10.10 -10.76
CA ALA A 60 24.14 11.42 -11.30
C ALA A 60 25.36 12.07 -10.62
N SER A 61 25.85 11.47 -9.53
CA SER A 61 27.04 11.86 -8.77
C SER A 61 28.28 11.12 -9.26
#